data_AF-A0A962GDZ0-F1
#
_entry.id   AF-A0A962GDZ0-F1
#
_cell.length_a   1.000
_cell.length_b   1.000
_cell.length_c   1.000
_cell.angle_alpha   90.00
_cell.angle_beta   90.00
_cell.angle_gamma   90.00
#
_symmetry.space_group_name_H-M   'P 1'
#
loop_
_entity.id
_entity.type
_entity.pdbx_description
1 polymer ?
#
loop_
_entity_poly.entity_id
_entity_poly.type
_entity_poly.pdbx_seq_one_letter_code
_entity_poly.pdbx_strand_id
1 'polypeptide(L)' 'MSGEQRHPNLVALLTIVRREVMRILRIWGQTLVPPAITMTLYFLIFGSLIGRRIGDMGGYDYMDFIVPGLVM' A
#
# COMPACT_ATOMS: atom_id res chain seq x y z
N MET A 1 44.43 23.06 22.35
CA MET A 1 43.10 23.33 21.75
C MET A 1 42.74 22.15 20.87
N SER A 2 42.08 21.12 21.43
CA SER A 2 41.65 19.95 20.68
C SER A 2 40.14 19.88 20.81
N GLY A 3 39.46 20.53 19.86
CA GLY A 3 38.01 20.69 19.86
C GLY A 3 37.46 20.24 18.52
N GLU A 4 37.00 18.99 18.49
CA GLU A 4 35.78 18.60 17.79
C GLU A 4 35.76 18.81 16.27
N GLN A 5 36.45 17.91 15.55
CA GLN A 5 36.13 17.62 14.14
C GLN A 5 34.74 16.97 14.04
N ARG A 6 33.67 17.76 14.20
CA ARG A 6 32.32 17.35 13.80
C ARG A 6 32.33 17.20 12.29
N HIS A 7 32.41 15.98 11.77
CA HIS A 7 32.26 15.70 10.35
C HIS A 7 30.95 16.33 9.84
N PRO A 8 31.00 17.49 9.15
CA PRO A 8 29.80 18.26 8.82
C PRO A 8 28.88 17.47 7.88
N ASN A 9 29.46 16.53 7.13
CA ASN A 9 28.77 15.62 6.22
C ASN A 9 27.81 14.67 6.95
N LEU A 10 28.14 14.21 8.17
CA LEU A 10 27.27 13.31 8.93
C LEU A 10 26.05 14.05 9.49
N VAL A 11 26.25 15.30 9.94
CA VAL A 11 25.17 16.17 10.40
C VAL A 11 24.24 16.55 9.24
N ALA A 12 24.81 16.87 8.07
CA ALA A 12 24.06 17.15 6.85
C ALA A 12 23.23 15.94 6.39
N LEU A 13 23.84 14.74 6.36
CA LEU A 13 23.17 13.50 5.98
C LEU A 13 22.01 13.18 6.93
N LEU A 14 22.22 13.26 8.25
CA LEU A 14 21.18 13.01 9.24
C LEU A 14 20.01 14.00 9.10
N THR A 15 20.31 15.27 8.81
CA THR A 15 19.29 16.31 8.59
C THR A 15 18.44 16.02 7.36
N ILE A 16 19.07 15.60 6.26
CA ILE A 16 18.37 15.23 5.02
C ILE A 16 17.52 13.98 5.23
N VAL A 17 18.08 12.91 5.80
CA VAL A 17 17.37 11.65 6.05
C VAL A 17 16.16 11.88 6.96
N ARG A 18 16.33 12.64 8.05
CA ARG A 18 15.20 12.97 8.95
C ARG A 18 14.09 13.73 8.21
N ARG A 19 14.45 14.66 7.31
CA ARG A 19 13.48 15.41 6.51
C ARG A 19 12.74 14.52 5.50
N GLU A 20 13.42 13.58 4.87
CA GLU A 20 12.82 12.63 3.92
C GLU A 20 11.93 11.60 4.61
N VAL A 21 12.35 11.03 5.74
CA VAL A 21 11.52 10.09 6.51
C VAL A 21 10.22 10.75 6.95
N MET A 22 10.27 11.99 7.46
CA MET A 22 9.06 12.75 7.81
C MET A 22 8.16 13.03 6.59
N ARG A 23 8.75 13.22 5.41
CA ARG A 23 8.00 13.42 4.16
C ARG A 23 7.31 12.13 3.73
N ILE A 24 8.03 11.01 3.71
CA ILE A 24 7.49 9.70 3.33
C ILE A 24 6.38 9.27 4.29
N LEU A 25 6.61 9.42 5.61
CA LEU A 25 5.62 9.13 6.64
C LEU A 25 4.37 10.03 6.56
N ARG A 26 4.46 11.20 5.92
CA ARG A 26 3.30 12.08 5.71
C ARG A 26 2.51 11.74 4.44
N ILE A 27 3.16 11.14 3.44
CA ILE A 27 2.58 10.81 2.11
C ILE A 27 2.05 9.36 2.05
N TRP A 28 2.20 8.58 3.13
CA TRP A 28 1.76 7.17 3.20
C TRP A 28 0.31 6.92 2.76
N GLY A 29 -0.60 7.84 3.09
CA GLY A 29 -2.00 7.75 2.69
C GLY A 29 -2.15 7.85 1.17
N GLN A 30 -1.42 8.76 0.52
CA GLN A 30 -1.54 8.96 -0.93
C GLN A 30 -0.93 7.80 -1.73
N THR A 31 0.01 7.05 -1.17
CA THR A 31 0.60 5.88 -1.83
C THR A 31 -0.25 4.62 -1.69
N LEU A 32 -1.02 4.48 -0.60
CA LEU A 32 -1.78 3.26 -0.30
C LEU A 32 -3.29 3.40 -0.54
N VAL A 33 -3.85 4.59 -0.38
CA VAL A 33 -5.28 4.84 -0.59
C VAL A 33 -5.71 4.56 -2.03
N PRO A 34 -5.00 5.00 -3.09
CA PRO A 34 -5.44 4.71 -4.45
C PRO A 34 -5.44 3.20 -4.78
N PRO A 35 -4.36 2.42 -4.49
CA PRO A 35 -4.39 0.97 -4.65
C PRO A 35 -5.51 0.30 -3.83
N ALA A 36 -5.68 0.68 -2.56
CA ALA A 36 -6.71 0.09 -1.70
C ALA A 36 -8.13 0.33 -2.22
N ILE A 37 -8.42 1.53 -2.75
CA ILE A 37 -9.71 1.84 -3.37
C ILE A 37 -9.92 0.95 -4.59
N THR A 38 -8.94 0.85 -5.49
CA THR A 38 -9.08 0.00 -6.67
C THR A 38 -9.30 -1.45 -6.28
N MET A 39 -8.50 -1.99 -5.36
CA MET A 39 -8.64 -3.36 -4.86
C MET A 39 -10.03 -3.59 -4.25
N THR A 40 -10.51 -2.68 -3.40
CA THR A 40 -11.85 -2.76 -2.80
C THR A 40 -12.96 -2.70 -3.84
N LEU A 41 -12.86 -1.80 -4.83
CA LEU A 41 -13.84 -1.70 -5.92
C LEU A 41 -13.83 -2.96 -6.78
N TYR A 42 -12.66 -3.53 -7.10
CA TYR A 42 -12.56 -4.82 -7.79
C TYR A 42 -13.25 -5.92 -6.98
N PHE A 43 -12.96 -6.07 -5.68
CA PHE A 43 -13.65 -7.06 -4.85
C PHE A 43 -15.16 -6.81 -4.76
N LEU A 44 -15.61 -5.56 -4.68
CA LEU A 44 -17.04 -5.24 -4.59
C LEU A 44 -17.77 -5.56 -5.91
N ILE A 45 -17.17 -5.21 -7.04
CA ILE A 45 -17.73 -5.43 -8.37
C ILE A 45 -17.71 -6.93 -8.73
N PHE A 46 -16.57 -7.58 -8.58
CA PHE A 46 -16.41 -9.00 -8.96
C PHE A 46 -16.96 -9.95 -7.89
N GLY A 47 -16.79 -9.65 -6.61
CA GLY A 47 -17.32 -10.47 -5.51
C GLY A 47 -18.83 -10.29 -5.30
N SER A 48 -19.28 -9.06 -5.02
CA SER A 48 -20.68 -8.84 -4.62
C SER A 48 -21.65 -8.67 -5.80
N LEU A 49 -21.24 -8.01 -6.88
CA LEU A 49 -22.12 -7.63 -7.99
C LEU A 49 -22.27 -8.76 -9.02
N ILE A 50 -21.18 -9.45 -9.35
CA ILE A 50 -21.18 -10.63 -10.22
C ILE A 50 -21.59 -11.89 -9.45
N GLY A 51 -21.04 -12.12 -8.24
CA GLY A 51 -21.40 -13.26 -7.40
C GLY A 51 -22.90 -13.36 -7.06
N ARG A 52 -23.57 -12.22 -6.80
CA ARG A 52 -25.03 -12.22 -6.56
C ARG A 52 -25.89 -12.38 -7.81
N ARG A 53 -25.40 -12.01 -9.00
CA ARG A 53 -26.17 -12.11 -10.26
C ARG A 53 -26.05 -13.47 -10.93
N ILE A 54 -24.96 -14.20 -10.68
CA ILE A 54 -24.76 -15.56 -11.19
C ILE A 54 -25.36 -16.60 -10.23
N GLY A 55 -25.39 -16.32 -8.91
CA GLY A 55 -25.65 -17.37 -7.92
C GLY A 55 -24.50 -18.39 -7.92
N ASP A 56 -24.60 -19.42 -7.08
CA ASP A 56 -23.62 -20.51 -6.98
C ASP A 56 -23.15 -20.96 -8.37
N MET A 57 -21.89 -20.69 -8.73
CA MET A 57 -21.33 -21.18 -9.98
C MET A 57 -20.93 -22.64 -9.75
N GLY A 58 -21.92 -23.51 -9.59
CA GLY A 58 -21.73 -24.94 -9.34
C GLY A 58 -21.43 -25.33 -7.88
N GLY A 59 -21.91 -24.57 -6.88
CA GLY A 59 -21.84 -24.96 -5.46
C GLY A 59 -20.61 -24.47 -4.69
N TYR A 60 -19.85 -23.53 -5.25
CA TYR A 60 -18.70 -22.89 -4.61
C TYR A 60 -18.78 -21.37 -4.80
N ASP A 61 -18.39 -20.63 -3.77
CA ASP A 61 -18.42 -19.17 -3.76
C ASP A 61 -17.41 -18.63 -4.79
N TYR A 62 -17.89 -17.75 -5.68
CA TYR A 62 -17.06 -17.12 -6.73
C TYR A 62 -15.85 -16.37 -6.13
N MET A 63 -15.95 -15.96 -4.86
CA MET A 63 -14.84 -15.42 -4.06
C MET A 63 -13.60 -16.34 -4.05
N ASP A 64 -13.77 -17.65 -3.89
CA ASP A 64 -12.65 -18.60 -3.80
C ASP A 64 -11.91 -18.77 -5.14
N PHE A 65 -12.57 -18.48 -6.26
CA PHE A 65 -11.99 -18.61 -7.60
C PHE A 65 -11.25 -17.36 -8.07
N ILE A 66 -11.67 -16.15 -7.64
CA ILE A 66 -11.05 -14.87 -8.03
C ILE A 66 -9.91 -14.42 -7.11
N VAL A 67 -9.89 -14.86 -5.85
CA VAL A 67 -8.84 -14.52 -4.88
C VAL A 67 -7.43 -14.93 -5.36
N PRO A 68 -7.20 -16.15 -5.90
CA PRO A 68 -5.87 -16.55 -6.38
C PRO A 68 -5.36 -15.71 -7.56
N GLY A 69 -6.26 -15.25 -8.44
CA GLY A 69 -5.90 -14.46 -9.62
C GLY A 69 -5.60 -12.98 -9.34
N LEU A 70 -5.97 -12.47 -8.17
CA LEU A 70 -5.73 -11.09 -7.72
C LEU A 70 -4.56 -10.96 -6.73
N VAL A 71 -4.17 -12.06 -6.08
CA VAL A 71 -3.09 -12.11 -5.09
C VAL A 71 -1.73 -12.50 -5.72
N MET A 72 -1.73 -13.11 -6.92
CA MET A 72 -0.52 -13.47 -7.66
C MET A 72 0.14 -12.30 -8.39
#